data_AF-A0A2E5LNT3-F1
#
_entry.id   AF-A0A2E5LNT3-F1
#
_cell.length_a   1.000
_cell.length_b   1.000
_cell.length_c   1.000
_cell.angle_alpha   90.00
_cell.angle_beta   90.00
_cell.angle_gamma   90.00
#
_symmetry.space_group_name_H-M   'P 1'
#
loop_
_entity.id
_entity.type
_entity.pdbx_description
1 polymer ?
#
loop_
_entity_poly.entity_id
_entity_poly.type
_entity_poly.pdbx_seq_one_letter_code
_entity_poly.pdbx_strand_id
1 'polypeptide(L)'
;MRATLFTRFPSLLFSVLVMSSCGSTTEDLTVALAERMQLESGRLTATGYADIGVQSGNPSQQRILAIRASKIDAYRSLSEQIYGLYIDATTTVGDLVVQNDVIQSRVEGVIYGAEIESIKPISDSAYEVTLSLPQAIANDIKRLYLQSIE
;
A
#
# COMPACT_ATOMS: atom_id res chain seq x y z
N MET A 1 58.95 -18.84 51.23
CA MET A 1 57.83 -18.91 50.28
C MET A 1 56.67 -18.10 50.84
N ARG A 2 56.27 -17.04 50.10
CA ARG A 2 54.92 -16.43 49.96
C ARG A 2 54.14 -16.04 51.23
N ALA A 3 54.00 -14.73 51.49
CA ALA A 3 52.82 -13.88 51.15
C ALA A 3 51.81 -13.87 52.34
N THR A 4 51.21 -12.78 52.82
CA THR A 4 50.91 -11.44 52.27
C THR A 4 50.52 -10.51 53.41
N LEU A 5 50.80 -9.23 53.19
CA LEU A 5 50.76 -8.10 54.12
C LEU A 5 49.33 -7.64 54.47
N PHE A 6 49.19 -7.27 55.74
CA PHE A 6 48.26 -6.34 56.36
C PHE A 6 47.89 -5.13 55.45
N THR A 7 46.62 -4.76 55.36
CA THR A 7 46.07 -3.43 55.77
C THR A 7 44.65 -3.23 55.24
N ARG A 8 43.77 -2.80 56.16
CA ARG A 8 42.39 -2.39 55.91
C ARG A 8 42.34 -0.99 55.29
N PHE A 9 41.45 -0.76 54.34
CA PHE A 9 40.86 0.57 54.10
C PHE A 9 39.42 0.40 53.56
N PRO A 10 38.38 0.88 54.27
CA PRO A 10 37.01 0.89 53.80
C PRO A 10 36.59 2.25 53.22
N SER A 11 35.43 2.24 52.53
CA SER A 11 34.44 3.32 52.41
C SER A 11 34.59 4.43 51.34
N LEU A 12 33.49 4.54 50.57
CA LEU A 12 32.89 5.71 49.89
C LEU A 12 33.36 6.02 48.46
N LEU A 13 32.55 5.67 47.45
CA LEU A 13 31.51 6.53 46.85
C LEU A 13 32.10 7.79 46.19
N PHE A 14 32.54 7.66 44.94
CA PHE A 14 32.53 8.77 44.00
C PHE A 14 32.12 8.27 42.62
N SER A 15 30.81 8.19 42.43
CA SER A 15 30.18 8.02 41.13
C SER A 15 30.46 9.26 40.28
N VAL A 16 31.38 9.17 39.33
CA VAL A 16 31.43 10.13 38.21
C VAL A 16 30.58 9.53 37.10
N LEU A 17 29.27 9.73 37.21
CA LEU A 17 28.36 9.58 36.09
C LEU A 17 28.55 10.81 35.21
N VAL A 18 29.43 10.69 34.20
CA VAL A 18 29.56 11.70 33.15
C VAL A 18 28.23 11.72 32.39
N MET A 19 27.51 12.81 32.60
CA MET A 19 26.41 13.28 31.74
C MET A 19 26.95 13.49 30.32
N SER A 20 26.89 12.45 29.49
CA SER A 20 26.86 12.58 28.04
C SER A 20 25.47 12.20 27.56
N SER A 21 24.54 13.14 27.71
CA SER A 21 23.25 13.07 27.03
C SER A 21 23.14 14.28 26.11
N CYS A 22 23.57 14.10 24.87
CA CYS A 22 23.17 14.91 23.74
C CYS A 22 23.39 14.05 22.50
N GLY A 23 22.32 13.50 21.93
CA GLY A 23 22.46 12.62 20.76
C GLY A 23 21.20 11.94 20.23
N SER A 24 19.99 12.27 20.67
CA SER A 24 18.77 11.58 20.18
C SER A 24 18.01 12.32 19.08
N THR A 25 18.23 13.62 18.84
CA THR A 25 17.40 14.37 17.85
C THR A 25 17.82 14.18 16.40
N THR A 26 19.04 13.71 16.13
CA THR A 26 19.53 13.47 14.76
C THR A 26 19.03 12.15 14.19
N GLU A 27 18.91 11.11 15.01
CA GLU A 27 18.40 9.81 14.55
C GLU A 27 16.93 9.91 14.17
N ASP A 28 16.10 10.58 14.98
CA ASP A 28 14.69 10.79 14.69
C ASP A 28 14.46 11.57 13.39
N LEU A 29 15.30 12.58 13.08
CA LEU A 29 15.20 13.33 11.83
C LEU A 29 15.64 12.48 10.63
N THR A 30 16.67 11.66 10.77
CA THR A 30 17.09 10.75 9.69
C THR A 30 16.07 9.64 9.43
N VAL A 31 15.41 9.11 10.47
CA VAL A 31 14.32 8.14 10.34
C VAL A 31 13.11 8.80 9.69
N ALA A 32 12.73 10.02 10.12
CA ALA A 32 11.63 10.77 9.51
C ALA A 32 11.91 11.16 8.04
N LEU A 33 13.16 11.48 7.70
CA LEU A 33 13.57 11.76 6.31
C LEU A 33 13.62 10.48 5.47
N ALA A 34 14.10 9.36 6.02
CA ALA A 34 14.08 8.07 5.35
C ALA A 34 12.66 7.58 5.07
N GLU A 35 11.75 7.72 6.05
CA GLU A 35 10.33 7.41 5.90
C GLU A 35 9.68 8.31 4.84
N ARG A 36 9.99 9.62 4.84
CA ARG A 36 9.54 10.55 3.78
C ARG A 36 10.07 10.19 2.40
N MET A 37 11.35 9.82 2.28
CA MET A 37 11.92 9.37 1.00
C MET A 37 11.32 8.06 0.51
N GLN A 38 10.93 7.16 1.43
CA GLN A 38 10.30 5.90 1.08
C GLN A 38 8.82 6.07 0.71
N LEU A 39 8.11 7.02 1.33
CA LEU A 39 6.79 7.48 0.90
C LEU A 39 6.83 8.22 -0.45
N GLU A 40 7.88 9.00 -0.71
CA GLU A 40 8.13 9.66 -2.00
C GLU A 40 8.51 8.66 -3.11
N SER A 41 9.24 7.60 -2.77
CA SER A 41 9.64 6.52 -3.70
C SER A 41 8.66 5.36 -3.77
N GLY A 42 7.60 5.36 -2.95
CA GLY A 42 6.59 4.30 -2.92
C GLY A 42 5.79 4.27 -4.21
N ARG A 43 5.49 3.08 -4.72
CA ARG A 43 4.54 2.89 -5.82
C ARG A 43 3.37 2.07 -5.30
N LEU A 44 2.16 2.58 -5.53
CA LEU A 44 0.93 1.84 -5.33
C LEU A 44 0.77 0.88 -6.49
N THR A 45 0.59 -0.41 -6.22
CA THR A 45 0.38 -1.42 -7.25
C THR A 45 -1.02 -2.01 -7.15
N ALA A 46 -1.59 -2.34 -8.30
CA ALA A 46 -2.90 -2.95 -8.39
C ALA A 46 -2.90 -3.98 -9.52
N THR A 47 -3.46 -5.15 -9.23
CA THR A 47 -3.51 -6.27 -10.16
C THR A 47 -4.96 -6.58 -10.50
N GLY A 48 -5.25 -6.70 -11.79
CA GLY A 48 -6.57 -7.05 -12.30
C GLY A 48 -6.56 -8.33 -13.11
N TYR A 49 -7.72 -8.98 -13.14
CA TYR A 49 -7.91 -10.31 -13.71
C TYR A 49 -9.06 -10.36 -14.69
N ALA A 50 -8.93 -11.17 -15.73
CA ALA A 50 -10.03 -11.48 -16.63
C ALA A 50 -9.86 -12.84 -17.29
N ASP A 51 -10.97 -13.56 -17.37
CA ASP A 51 -11.08 -14.82 -18.09
C ASP A 51 -11.15 -14.56 -19.62
N ILE A 52 -10.49 -15.42 -20.38
CA ILE A 52 -10.45 -15.44 -21.85
C ILE A 52 -11.76 -16.02 -22.40
N GLY A 53 -12.29 -17.08 -21.78
CA GLY A 53 -13.44 -17.84 -22.27
C GLY A 53 -14.76 -17.06 -22.22
N VAL A 54 -14.86 -16.08 -21.32
CA VAL A 54 -16.06 -15.22 -21.18
C VAL A 54 -16.09 -14.08 -22.20
N GLN A 55 -14.97 -13.82 -22.89
CA GLN A 55 -14.90 -12.75 -23.89
C GLN A 55 -15.56 -13.20 -25.20
N SER A 56 -16.21 -12.28 -25.90
CA SER A 56 -16.82 -12.55 -27.21
C SER A 56 -15.79 -12.50 -28.35
N GLY A 57 -15.90 -13.40 -29.32
CA GLY A 57 -15.12 -13.34 -30.57
C GLY A 57 -14.30 -14.61 -30.84
N ASN A 58 -13.35 -14.52 -31.77
CA ASN A 58 -12.44 -15.63 -32.06
C ASN A 58 -11.38 -15.80 -30.95
N PRO A 59 -10.69 -16.94 -30.84
CA PRO A 59 -9.73 -17.19 -29.75
C PRO A 59 -8.63 -16.13 -29.61
N SER A 60 -8.17 -15.55 -30.72
CA SER A 60 -7.18 -14.47 -30.70
C SER A 60 -7.78 -13.16 -30.17
N GLN A 61 -9.00 -12.81 -30.58
CA GLN A 61 -9.74 -11.64 -30.10
C GLN A 61 -10.08 -11.78 -28.62
N GLN A 62 -10.50 -12.96 -28.18
CA GLN A 62 -10.78 -13.26 -26.78
C GLN A 62 -9.58 -12.98 -25.89
N ARG A 63 -8.37 -13.39 -26.30
CA ARG A 63 -7.14 -13.08 -25.54
C ARG A 63 -6.85 -11.58 -25.46
N ILE A 64 -7.01 -10.86 -26.56
CA ILE A 64 -6.82 -9.40 -26.57
C ILE A 64 -7.85 -8.70 -25.68
N LEU A 65 -9.11 -9.13 -25.72
CA LEU A 65 -10.17 -8.60 -24.89
C LEU A 65 -9.94 -8.94 -23.41
N ALA A 66 -9.47 -10.14 -23.09
CA ALA A 66 -9.13 -10.53 -21.72
C ALA A 66 -8.04 -9.62 -21.16
N ILE A 67 -6.95 -9.38 -21.89
CA ILE A 67 -5.90 -8.44 -21.45
C ILE A 67 -6.48 -7.04 -21.19
N ARG A 68 -7.38 -6.55 -22.05
CA ARG A 68 -8.05 -5.25 -21.85
C ARG A 68 -8.95 -5.26 -20.63
N ALA A 69 -9.73 -6.32 -20.44
CA ALA A 69 -10.60 -6.49 -19.30
C ALA A 69 -9.79 -6.55 -17.99
N SER A 70 -8.70 -7.32 -17.95
CA SER A 70 -7.75 -7.36 -16.82
C SER A 70 -7.17 -5.98 -16.53
N LYS A 71 -6.85 -5.18 -17.57
CA LYS A 71 -6.36 -3.81 -17.39
C LYS A 71 -7.43 -2.90 -16.77
N ILE A 72 -8.68 -2.98 -17.23
CA ILE A 72 -9.80 -2.20 -16.68
C ILE A 72 -10.03 -2.60 -15.22
N ASP A 73 -9.95 -3.89 -14.92
CA ASP A 73 -10.07 -4.42 -13.56
C ASP A 73 -8.95 -3.90 -12.65
N ALA A 74 -7.70 -3.87 -13.14
CA ALA A 74 -6.57 -3.32 -12.40
C ALA A 74 -6.76 -1.82 -12.08
N TYR A 75 -7.32 -1.05 -13.03
CA TYR A 75 -7.67 0.35 -12.77
C TYR A 75 -8.75 0.51 -11.70
N ARG A 76 -9.74 -0.39 -11.68
CA ARG A 76 -10.77 -0.40 -10.63
C ARG A 76 -10.16 -0.68 -9.26
N SER A 77 -9.34 -1.72 -9.14
CA SER A 77 -8.66 -2.02 -7.88
C SER A 77 -7.74 -0.88 -7.44
N LEU A 78 -7.09 -0.18 -8.38
CA LEU A 78 -6.30 1.00 -8.07
C LEU A 78 -7.19 2.17 -7.59
N SER A 79 -8.35 2.37 -8.21
CA SER A 79 -9.28 3.43 -7.83
C SER A 79 -9.89 3.19 -6.46
N GLU A 80 -10.25 1.96 -6.15
CA GLU A 80 -10.72 1.55 -4.81
C GLU A 80 -9.65 1.80 -3.74
N GLN A 81 -8.37 1.55 -4.03
CA GLN A 81 -7.28 1.85 -3.11
C GLN A 81 -7.09 3.36 -2.87
N ILE A 82 -7.34 4.19 -3.87
CA ILE A 82 -7.14 5.65 -3.79
C ILE A 82 -8.33 6.35 -3.13
N TYR A 83 -9.53 6.12 -3.67
CA TYR A 83 -10.76 6.82 -3.30
C TYR A 83 -11.54 6.09 -2.21
N GLY A 84 -11.27 4.80 -1.99
CA GLY A 84 -12.04 3.95 -1.10
C GLY A 84 -13.30 3.37 -1.76
N LEU A 85 -14.05 2.61 -0.96
CA LEU A 85 -15.35 2.07 -1.31
C LEU A 85 -16.42 2.77 -0.45
N TYR A 86 -17.46 3.31 -1.08
CA TYR A 86 -18.63 3.81 -0.36
C TYR A 86 -19.54 2.64 0.03
N ILE A 87 -19.82 2.49 1.32
CA ILE A 87 -20.73 1.47 1.87
C ILE A 87 -21.80 2.21 2.69
N ASP A 88 -23.06 2.13 2.26
CA ASP A 88 -24.20 2.62 3.03
C ASP A 88 -24.55 1.59 4.13
N ALA A 89 -24.76 2.06 5.35
CA ALA A 89 -25.05 1.23 6.53
C ALA A 89 -26.54 0.93 6.72
N THR A 90 -27.43 1.45 5.86
CA THR A 90 -28.88 1.15 5.94
C THR A 90 -29.23 -0.29 5.55
N THR A 91 -28.34 -1.02 4.90
CA THR A 91 -28.47 -2.46 4.62
C THR A 91 -27.94 -3.30 5.77
N THR A 92 -28.79 -4.12 6.38
CA THR A 92 -28.43 -4.98 7.52
C THR A 92 -27.58 -6.15 7.01
N VAL A 93 -26.58 -6.63 7.79
CA VAL A 93 -25.70 -7.76 7.44
C VAL A 93 -26.45 -9.03 6.99
N GLY A 94 -27.70 -9.21 7.44
CA GLY A 94 -28.58 -10.31 7.02
C GLY A 94 -29.12 -10.20 5.59
N ASP A 95 -29.29 -8.98 5.06
CA ASP A 95 -29.82 -8.76 3.70
C ASP A 95 -28.75 -8.97 2.62
N LEU A 96 -27.46 -8.80 2.98
CA LEU A 96 -26.30 -8.96 2.08
C LEU A 96 -26.06 -10.41 1.60
N VAL A 97 -26.55 -11.41 2.34
CA VAL A 97 -26.38 -12.84 1.98
C VAL A 97 -27.56 -13.33 1.14
N VAL A 98 -28.72 -12.69 1.24
CA VAL A 98 -30.00 -13.18 0.67
C VAL A 98 -30.40 -12.44 -0.59
N GLN A 99 -30.13 -11.14 -0.67
CA GLN A 99 -30.35 -10.36 -1.88
C GLN A 99 -29.00 -10.15 -2.56
N ASN A 100 -28.96 -10.34 -3.87
CA ASN A 100 -27.82 -10.03 -4.72
C ASN A 100 -27.55 -8.52 -4.69
N ASP A 101 -27.18 -7.97 -3.54
CA ASP A 101 -26.81 -6.58 -3.39
C ASP A 101 -25.49 -6.40 -4.11
N VAL A 102 -25.62 -6.01 -5.36
CA VAL A 102 -24.56 -5.40 -6.13
C VAL A 102 -24.21 -4.13 -5.36
N ILE A 103 -23.20 -4.23 -4.49
CA ILE A 103 -22.51 -3.07 -3.93
C ILE A 103 -22.10 -2.23 -5.14
N GLN A 104 -22.86 -1.18 -5.44
CA GLN A 104 -22.51 -0.26 -6.51
C GLN A 104 -21.39 0.64 -5.98
N SER A 105 -20.18 0.09 -5.98
CA SER A 105 -18.94 0.83 -5.84
C SER A 105 -18.82 1.78 -7.02
N ARG A 106 -19.37 2.98 -6.89
CA ARG A 106 -19.27 4.04 -7.88
C ARG A 106 -18.00 4.83 -7.57
N VAL A 107 -16.89 4.40 -8.16
CA VAL A 107 -15.65 5.17 -8.11
C VAL A 107 -15.63 6.12 -9.32
N GLU A 108 -16.08 7.36 -9.09
CA GLU A 108 -16.06 8.42 -10.09
C GLU A 108 -14.76 9.21 -9.97
N GLY A 109 -13.83 8.98 -10.91
CA GLY A 109 -12.56 9.70 -10.94
C GLY A 109 -11.70 9.32 -12.16
N VAL A 110 -10.80 10.21 -12.54
CA VAL A 110 -9.81 9.95 -13.61
C VAL A 110 -8.47 9.63 -12.96
N ILE A 111 -7.96 8.42 -13.18
CA ILE A 111 -6.60 8.05 -12.76
C ILE A 111 -5.64 8.34 -13.91
N TYR A 112 -4.69 9.24 -13.67
CA TYR A 112 -3.59 9.54 -14.58
C TYR A 112 -2.26 9.01 -14.03
N GLY A 113 -1.30 8.76 -14.92
CA GLY A 113 0.07 8.40 -14.53
C GLY A 113 0.27 6.94 -14.06
N ALA A 114 -0.74 6.08 -14.18
CA ALA A 114 -0.56 4.66 -13.93
C ALA A 114 0.19 3.99 -15.10
N GLU A 115 1.21 3.22 -14.77
CA GLU A 115 2.07 2.51 -15.71
C GLU A 115 1.83 1.01 -15.64
N ILE A 116 1.94 0.32 -16.78
CA ILE A 116 1.84 -1.15 -16.81
C ILE A 116 3.17 -1.72 -16.34
N GLU A 117 3.14 -2.44 -15.22
CA GLU A 117 4.31 -3.13 -14.68
C GLU A 117 4.41 -4.55 -15.27
N SER A 118 3.29 -5.26 -15.38
CA SER A 118 3.29 -6.61 -15.92
C SER A 118 2.00 -6.99 -16.64
N ILE A 119 2.12 -7.85 -17.64
CA ILE A 119 1.01 -8.55 -18.28
C ILE A 119 1.43 -10.01 -18.42
N LYS A 120 0.74 -10.92 -17.76
CA LYS A 120 1.07 -12.34 -17.79
C LYS A 120 -0.18 -13.20 -17.74
N PRO A 121 -0.18 -14.38 -18.38
CA PRO A 121 -1.21 -15.37 -18.12
C PRO A 121 -1.00 -15.94 -16.70
N ILE A 122 -2.07 -16.04 -15.92
CA ILE A 122 -2.04 -16.76 -14.64
C ILE A 122 -2.33 -18.26 -14.86
N SER A 123 -3.09 -18.57 -15.92
CA SER A 123 -3.48 -19.91 -16.36
C SER A 123 -3.73 -19.92 -17.88
N ASP A 124 -4.15 -21.08 -18.42
CA ASP A 124 -4.61 -21.17 -19.81
C ASP A 124 -5.91 -20.42 -20.09
N SER A 125 -6.64 -20.03 -19.03
CA SER A 125 -7.96 -19.41 -19.12
C SER A 125 -7.99 -17.94 -18.73
N ALA A 126 -6.97 -17.36 -18.11
CA ALA A 126 -7.04 -15.98 -17.61
C ALA A 126 -5.73 -15.19 -17.73
N TYR A 127 -5.88 -13.88 -17.87
CA TYR A 127 -4.78 -12.91 -17.85
C TYR A 127 -4.79 -12.08 -16.57
N GLU A 128 -3.58 -11.82 -16.09
CA GLU A 128 -3.27 -10.90 -15.01
C GLU A 128 -2.56 -9.67 -15.59
N VAL A 129 -3.00 -8.47 -15.19
CA VAL A 129 -2.35 -7.20 -15.52
C VAL A 129 -2.05 -6.45 -14.24
N THR A 130 -0.79 -6.09 -14.02
CA THR A 130 -0.36 -5.28 -12.88
C THR A 130 -0.09 -3.85 -13.35
N LEU A 131 -0.74 -2.90 -12.69
CA LEU A 131 -0.49 -1.47 -12.83
C LEU A 131 0.27 -0.96 -11.61
N SER A 132 1.09 0.06 -11.82
CA SER A 132 1.77 0.77 -10.76
C SER A 132 1.60 2.28 -10.91
N LEU A 133 1.41 2.97 -9.80
CA LEU A 133 1.20 4.41 -9.73
C LEU A 133 2.12 5.00 -8.65
N PRO A 134 2.87 6.07 -8.92
CA PRO A 134 3.64 6.76 -7.88
C PRO A 134 2.75 7.19 -6.72
N GLN A 135 3.18 6.91 -5.48
CA GLN A 135 2.41 7.23 -4.26
C GLN A 135 2.13 8.73 -4.15
N ALA A 136 3.05 9.59 -4.59
CA ALA A 136 2.86 11.03 -4.64
C ALA A 136 1.62 11.43 -5.47
N ILE A 137 1.42 10.80 -6.63
CA ILE A 137 0.27 11.05 -7.50
C ILE A 137 -1.02 10.52 -6.85
N ALA A 138 -0.98 9.30 -6.29
CA ALA A 138 -2.11 8.72 -5.58
C ALA A 138 -2.61 9.63 -4.42
N ASN A 139 -1.67 10.17 -3.63
CA ASN A 139 -1.96 11.07 -2.53
C ASN A 139 -2.54 12.41 -3.01
N ASP A 140 -2.04 12.94 -4.13
CA ASP A 140 -2.54 14.18 -4.71
C ASP A 140 -3.98 14.02 -5.22
N ILE A 141 -4.24 12.95 -5.98
CA ILE A 141 -5.59 12.58 -6.44
C ILE A 141 -6.55 12.46 -5.25
N LYS A 142 -6.14 11.76 -4.19
CA LYS A 142 -6.94 11.62 -2.95
C LYS A 142 -7.24 12.98 -2.31
N ARG A 143 -6.25 13.87 -2.23
CA ARG A 143 -6.44 15.21 -1.66
C ARG A 143 -7.44 16.03 -2.47
N LEU A 144 -7.31 16.01 -3.80
CA LEU A 144 -8.23 16.73 -4.71
C LEU A 144 -9.66 16.21 -4.58
N TYR A 145 -9.83 14.89 -4.46
CA TYR A 145 -11.14 14.30 -4.20
C TYR A 145 -11.75 14.76 -2.88
N LEU A 146 -10.98 14.71 -1.78
CA LEU A 146 -11.47 15.15 -0.46
C LEU A 146 -11.86 16.64 -0.46
N GLN A 147 -11.14 17.49 -1.18
CA GLN A 147 -11.50 18.90 -1.33
C GLN A 147 -12.78 19.11 -2.15
N SER A 148 -13.13 18.18 -3.05
CA SER A 148 -14.32 18.30 -3.90
C SER A 148 -15.62 17.89 -3.21
N ILE A 149 -15.52 17.15 -2.10
CA ILE A 149 -16.66 16.69 -1.30
C ILE A 149 -16.94 17.57 -0.07
N GLU A 150 -16.05 18.52 0.25
CA GLU A 150 -16.23 19.57 1.26
C GLU A 150 -17.02 20.77 0.68
#